data_AF-A0A3B0VC62-F1
#
_entry.id   AF-A0A3B0VC62-F1
#
_cell.length_a   1.000
_cell.length_b   1.000
_cell.length_c   1.000
_cell.angle_alpha   90.00
_cell.angle_beta   90.00
_cell.angle_gamma   90.00
#
_symmetry.space_group_name_H-M   'P 1'
#
loop_
_entity.id
_entity.type
_entity.pdbx_description
1 polymer ?
#
loop_
_entity_poly.entity_id
_entity_poly.type
_entity_poly.pdbx_seq_one_letter_code
_entity_poly.pdbx_strand_id
1 'polypeptide(L)' 'WGTFDVDPDTLQTNIDWLFAGGDAVLGPQTAAKAVHQGRMAAESIKRFIEGRDLREGRFDSEEQ' A
#
# COMPACT_ATOMS: atom_id res chain seq x y z
N TRP A 1 -10.76 10.67 9.16
CA TRP A 1 -11.58 9.79 8.31
C TRP A 1 -11.76 8.37 8.87
N GLY A 2 -11.04 7.96 9.92
CA GLY A 2 -11.06 6.55 10.35
C GLY A 2 -10.44 5.61 9.30
N THR A 3 -9.51 6.15 8.52
CA THR A 3 -8.73 5.43 7.51
C THR A 3 -7.62 4.62 8.19
N PHE A 4 -7.14 3.59 7.51
CA PHE A 4 -6.01 2.80 7.98
C PHE A 4 -4.72 3.61 7.91
N ASP A 5 -3.89 3.47 8.94
CA ASP A 5 -2.49 3.85 8.88
C ASP A 5 -1.72 2.69 8.26
N VAL A 6 -0.88 3.02 7.28
CA VAL A 6 -0.14 2.04 6.49
C VAL A 6 1.25 2.55 6.17
N ASP A 7 2.17 1.62 5.99
CA ASP A 7 3.45 1.89 5.38
C ASP A 7 3.24 2.43 3.94
N PRO A 8 3.81 3.58 3.58
CA PRO A 8 3.50 4.26 2.32
C PRO A 8 3.99 3.49 1.08
N ASP A 9 5.04 2.68 1.22
CA ASP A 9 5.66 1.95 0.12
C ASP A 9 4.99 0.59 -0.11
N THR A 10 4.51 -0.02 0.97
CA THR A 10 3.97 -1.38 0.98
C THR A 10 2.48 -1.46 1.18
N LEU A 11 1.87 -0.39 1.70
CA LEU A 11 0.45 -0.35 2.07
C LEU A 11 0.07 -1.40 3.12
N GLN A 12 1.08 -1.90 3.86
CA GLN A 12 0.90 -2.82 4.97
C GLN A 12 0.48 -2.04 6.22
N THR A 13 -0.49 -2.58 6.95
CA THR A 13 -0.90 -2.01 8.24
C THR A 13 0.07 -2.46 9.35
N ASN A 14 -0.21 -2.10 10.60
CA ASN A 14 0.50 -2.64 11.76
C ASN A 14 0.25 -4.15 12.01
N ILE A 15 -0.60 -4.80 11.21
CA ILE A 15 -0.85 -6.24 11.23
C ILE A 15 -0.23 -6.82 9.95
N ASP A 16 0.79 -7.66 10.10
CA ASP A 16 1.65 -8.12 8.99
C ASP A 16 0.90 -8.71 7.78
N TRP A 17 -0.19 -9.43 8.00
CA TRP A 17 -0.95 -10.07 6.92
C TRP A 17 -2.07 -9.18 6.35
N LEU A 18 -2.25 -7.95 6.86
CA LEU A 18 -3.31 -7.02 6.47
C LEU A 18 -2.74 -5.81 5.73
N PHE A 19 -3.27 -5.58 4.53
CA PHE A 19 -2.90 -4.48 3.64
C PHE A 19 -4.15 -3.66 3.30
N ALA A 20 -3.99 -2.34 3.14
CA ALA A 20 -5.09 -1.43 2.82
C ALA A 20 -4.64 -0.38 1.80
N GLY A 21 -5.51 -0.02 0.87
CA GLY A 21 -5.22 1.01 -0.14
C GLY A 21 -6.49 1.66 -0.68
N GLY A 22 -6.31 2.69 -1.50
CA GLY A 22 -7.41 3.50 -2.02
C GLY A 22 -8.00 4.41 -0.95
N ASP A 23 -9.31 4.67 -1.04
CA ASP A 23 -9.99 5.60 -0.14
C ASP A 23 -9.95 5.14 1.33
N ALA A 24 -9.74 3.85 1.58
CA ALA A 24 -9.54 3.29 2.92
C ALA A 24 -8.26 3.80 3.61
N VAL A 25 -7.31 4.36 2.85
CA VAL A 25 -6.07 4.98 3.35
C VAL A 25 -6.08 6.48 3.06
N LEU A 26 -6.39 6.86 1.82
CA LEU A 26 -6.29 8.23 1.33
C LEU A 26 -7.44 9.15 1.78
N GLY A 27 -8.55 8.59 2.24
CA GLY A 27 -9.82 9.31 2.27
C GLY A 27 -10.31 9.62 0.85
N PRO A 28 -11.30 10.52 0.67
CA PRO A 28 -11.81 10.87 -0.66
C PRO A 28 -10.71 11.50 -1.53
N GLN A 29 -10.16 10.73 -2.47
CA GLN A 29 -9.14 11.14 -3.45
C GLN A 29 -9.60 10.79 -4.89
N THR A 30 -8.74 11.06 -5.87
CA THR A 30 -9.05 10.72 -7.26
C THR A 30 -9.04 9.21 -7.49
N ALA A 31 -9.93 8.73 -8.37
CA ALA A 31 -9.99 7.32 -8.74
C ALA A 31 -8.64 6.79 -9.27
N ALA A 32 -7.87 7.62 -9.98
CA ALA A 32 -6.54 7.27 -10.46
C ALA A 32 -5.56 6.92 -9.32
N LYS A 33 -5.56 7.72 -8.23
CA LYS A 33 -4.73 7.43 -7.05
C LYS A 33 -5.21 6.16 -6.34
N ALA A 34 -6.52 5.96 -6.23
CA ALA A 34 -7.07 4.76 -5.60
C ALA A 34 -6.71 3.48 -6.35
N VAL A 35 -6.80 3.49 -7.69
CA VAL A 35 -6.38 2.37 -8.55
C VAL A 35 -4.88 2.12 -8.44
N HIS A 36 -4.06 3.18 -8.40
CA HIS A 36 -2.62 3.05 -8.21
C HIS A 36 -2.28 2.34 -6.89
N GLN A 37 -2.88 2.77 -5.77
CA GLN A 37 -2.70 2.09 -4.48
C GLN A 37 -3.22 0.65 -4.50
N GLY A 38 -4.35 0.38 -5.17
CA GLY A 38 -4.85 -0.99 -5.35
C GLY A 38 -3.81 -1.90 -6.01
N ARG A 39 -3.13 -1.42 -7.05
CA ARG A 39 -2.03 -2.15 -7.71
C ARG A 39 -0.86 -2.40 -6.75
N MET A 40 -0.45 -1.38 -6.00
CA MET A 40 0.66 -1.48 -5.04
C MET A 40 0.36 -2.48 -3.92
N ALA A 41 -0.84 -2.42 -3.33
CA ALA A 41 -1.26 -3.34 -2.28
C ALA A 41 -1.31 -4.80 -2.79
N ALA A 42 -1.83 -5.03 -4.00
CA ALA A 42 -1.84 -6.37 -4.60
C ALA A 42 -0.43 -6.94 -4.81
N GLU A 43 0.53 -6.10 -5.22
CA GLU A 43 1.93 -6.50 -5.34
C GLU A 43 2.56 -6.84 -3.98
N SER A 44 2.28 -6.06 -2.93
CA SER A 44 2.74 -6.36 -1.57
C SER A 44 2.15 -7.66 -1.04
N ILE A 45 0.84 -7.87 -1.22
CA ILE A 45 0.17 -9.12 -0.82
C ILE A 45 0.83 -10.31 -1.51
N LYS A 46 1.09 -10.21 -2.82
CA LYS A 46 1.76 -11.27 -3.58
C LYS A 46 3.15 -11.58 -2.98
N ARG A 47 3.96 -10.54 -2.74
CA ARG A 47 5.31 -10.71 -2.16
C ARG A 47 5.27 -11.31 -0.76
N PHE A 48 4.32 -10.88 0.07
CA PHE A 48 4.09 -11.42 1.40
C PHE A 48 3.80 -12.92 1.36
N ILE A 49 2.87 -13.36 0.50
CA ILE A 49 2.52 -14.77 0.32
C ILE A 49 3.73 -15.58 -0.19
N GLU A 50 4.56 -14.99 -1.03
CA GLU A 50 5.75 -15.63 -1.60
C GLU A 50 6.99 -15.56 -0.67
N GLY A 51 6.89 -14.92 0.50
CA GLY A 51 8.02 -14.72 1.42
C GLY A 51 9.12 -13.81 0.87
N ARG A 52 8.78 -12.94 -0.10
CA ARG A 52 9.70 -11.98 -0.71
C ARG A 52 9.69 -10.65 0.02
N ASP A 53 10.78 -9.90 -0.11
CA ASP A 53 10.89 -8.56 0.46
C ASP A 53 9.85 -7.62 -0.16
N LEU A 54 9.04 -7.00 0.69
CA LEU A 54 7.99 -6.06 0.28
C LEU A 54 8.56 -4.78 -0.34
N ARG A 55 9.79 -4.40 -0.02
CA ARG A 55 10.44 -3.17 -0.51
C ARG A 55 11.34 -3.40 -1.73
N GLU A 56 11.53 -4.65 -2.15
CA GLU A 56 12.39 -4.99 -3.29
C GLU A 56 12.04 -4.17 -4.55
N GLY A 57 13.00 -3.40 -5.07
CA GLY A 57 12.82 -2.60 -6.29
C GLY A 57 11.83 -1.44 -6.17
N ARG A 58 11.39 -1.09 -4.96
CA ARG A 58 10.71 0.18 -4.68
C ARG A 58 11.78 1.16 -4.24
N PHE A 59 12.09 2.14 -5.08
CA PHE A 59 12.94 3.26 -4.69
C PHE A 59 12.09 4.22 -3.86
N ASP A 60 12.63 4.69 -2.73
CA ASP A 60 11.95 5.68 -1.87
C ASP A 60 11.55 6.88 -2.73
N SER A 61 10.24 6.99 -3.00
CA SER A 61 9.66 8.22 -3.53
C SER A 61 9.32 9.11 -2.34
N GLU A 62 10.31 9.45 -1.52
CA GLU A 62 10.14 10.61 -0.66
C GLU A 62 10.30 11.86 -1.53
N GLU A 63 9.28 12.72 -1.43
CA GLU A 63 9.19 14.08 -1.93
C GLU A 63 8.61 14.29 -3.34
N GLN A 64 7.27 14.27 -3.44
CA GLN A 64 6.46 15.24 -4.20
C GLN A 64 5.14 15.54 -3.48
#